data_AF-A0A3M7D0N3-F1
#
_entry.id   AF-A0A3M7D0N3-F1
#
_cell.length_a   1.000
_cell.length_b   1.000
_cell.length_c   1.000
_cell.angle_alpha   90.00
_cell.angle_beta   90.00
_cell.angle_gamma   90.00
#
_symmetry.space_group_name_H-M   'P 1'
#
loop_
_entity.id
_entity.type
_entity.pdbx_description
1 polymer ?
#
loop_
_entity_poly.entity_id
_entity_poly.type
_entity_poly.pdbx_seq_one_letter_code
_entity_poly.pdbx_strand_id
1 'polypeptide(L)'
;MHHNQIYILHLDPGAPKQALKGRLELTSLDDPDLQFEFLAHDCRHLTRTHKVVVNDVEMNVPDSLVHALHRLRRTDVPRSLWLDAICIDGSSRQPSPEIESRSLVIRYRANALLVWLGEHYEFGAATFRRFVNTILSIDKMGLGEFQGDEMTFPALEAPMPTDIEDGSLQSVVVAKKAGSRVVVGETEADYETTIKALRWMKSFGHEVPSMLAGWKI
;
A
#
# COMPACT_ATOMS: atom_id res chain seq x y z
N MET A 1 25.64 13.96 -13.25
CA MET A 1 24.51 14.39 -12.40
C MET A 1 23.35 13.40 -12.58
N HIS A 2 23.37 12.25 -11.90
CA HIS A 2 22.42 11.14 -12.13
C HIS A 2 21.52 10.85 -10.90
N HIS A 3 21.29 11.83 -10.02
CA HIS A 3 20.75 11.55 -8.69
C HIS A 3 19.22 11.37 -8.59
N ASN A 4 18.45 11.56 -9.67
CA ASN A 4 16.98 11.49 -9.60
C ASN A 4 16.30 10.52 -10.57
N GLN A 5 17.03 9.52 -11.06
CA GLN A 5 16.42 8.46 -11.86
C GLN A 5 15.77 7.40 -10.97
N ILE A 6 14.61 6.90 -11.39
CA ILE A 6 13.86 5.83 -10.73
C ILE A 6 13.34 4.84 -11.77
N TYR A 7 13.18 3.58 -11.37
CA TYR A 7 12.52 2.58 -12.19
C TYR A 7 11.02 2.56 -11.91
N ILE A 8 10.21 2.59 -12.97
CA ILE A 8 8.77 2.42 -12.93
C ILE A 8 8.40 1.12 -13.62
N LEU A 9 7.60 0.30 -12.93
CA LEU A 9 6.99 -0.88 -13.51
C LEU A 9 5.67 -0.48 -14.18
N HIS A 10 5.62 -0.57 -15.50
CA HIS A 10 4.38 -0.55 -16.26
C HIS A 10 3.82 -1.97 -16.28
N LEU A 11 2.86 -2.24 -15.41
CA LEU A 11 2.16 -3.51 -15.32
C LEU A 11 1.10 -3.59 -16.43
N ASP A 12 1.17 -4.63 -17.25
CA ASP A 12 0.24 -4.83 -18.35
C ASP A 12 -1.17 -5.19 -17.84
N PRO A 13 -2.23 -4.78 -18.58
CA PRO A 13 -3.58 -5.22 -18.27
C PRO A 13 -3.73 -6.73 -18.49
N GLY A 14 -4.66 -7.35 -17.77
CA GLY A 14 -4.95 -8.77 -17.96
C GLY A 14 -5.99 -9.34 -17.01
N ALA A 15 -6.54 -10.49 -17.38
CA ALA A 15 -7.52 -11.19 -16.55
C ALA A 15 -6.87 -11.71 -15.26
N PRO A 16 -7.57 -11.78 -14.11
CA PRO A 16 -6.98 -12.07 -12.79
C PRO A 16 -6.00 -13.25 -12.73
N LYS A 17 -6.25 -14.32 -13.49
CA LYS A 17 -5.43 -15.56 -13.52
C LYS A 17 -4.38 -15.61 -14.64
N GLN A 18 -4.33 -14.60 -15.52
CA GLN A 18 -3.33 -14.53 -16.56
C GLN A 18 -1.96 -14.19 -15.96
N ALA A 19 -0.88 -14.76 -16.51
CA ALA A 19 0.47 -14.46 -16.08
C ALA A 19 0.73 -12.95 -16.04
N LEU A 20 1.44 -12.48 -15.01
CA LEU A 20 1.83 -11.07 -14.91
C LEU A 20 2.90 -10.77 -15.96
N LYS A 21 2.71 -9.65 -16.65
CA LYS A 21 3.63 -9.09 -17.64
C LYS A 21 3.77 -7.60 -17.41
N GLY A 22 4.91 -7.05 -17.80
CA GLY A 22 5.09 -5.61 -17.79
C GLY A 22 6.40 -5.17 -18.40
N ARG A 23 6.65 -3.87 -18.27
CA ARG A 23 7.89 -3.22 -18.72
C ARG A 23 8.46 -2.39 -17.58
N LEU A 24 9.75 -2.52 -17.33
CA LEU A 24 10.48 -1.67 -16.40
C LEU A 24 11.13 -0.53 -17.19
N GLU A 25 10.78 0.70 -16.85
CA GLU A 25 11.27 1.91 -17.49
C GLU A 25 12.08 2.75 -16.50
N LEU A 26 13.30 3.13 -16.90
CA LEU A 26 14.10 4.09 -16.16
C LEU A 26 13.67 5.51 -16.56
N THR A 27 13.14 6.26 -15.61
CA THR A 27 12.63 7.63 -15.82
C THR A 27 13.23 8.61 -14.81
N SER A 28 13.03 9.91 -15.03
CA SER A 28 13.45 10.97 -14.12
C SER A 28 12.30 11.36 -13.21
N LEU A 29 12.52 11.40 -11.90
CA LEU A 29 11.53 11.89 -10.94
C LEU A 29 11.25 13.41 -11.09
N ASP A 30 12.15 14.14 -11.74
CA ASP A 30 12.02 15.56 -12.06
C ASP A 30 11.09 15.82 -13.26
N ASP A 31 10.70 14.77 -14.00
CA ASP A 31 9.75 14.90 -15.09
C ASP A 31 8.38 15.35 -14.54
N PRO A 32 7.84 16.52 -14.97
CA PRO A 32 6.55 17.01 -14.51
C PRO A 32 5.38 16.15 -14.99
N ASP A 33 5.53 15.45 -16.12
CA ASP A 33 4.49 14.64 -16.74
C ASP A 33 4.49 13.20 -16.22
N LEU A 34 5.48 12.82 -15.41
CA LEU A 34 5.60 11.48 -14.84
C LEU A 34 4.40 11.15 -13.93
N GLN A 35 3.61 10.15 -14.34
CA GLN A 35 2.49 9.62 -13.56
C GLN A 35 2.78 8.19 -13.11
N PHE A 36 2.66 7.93 -11.80
CA PHE A 36 2.82 6.60 -11.21
C PHE A 36 2.15 6.51 -9.84
N GLU A 37 1.80 5.30 -9.43
CA GLU A 37 1.31 5.00 -8.08
C GLU A 37 2.43 4.37 -7.26
N PHE A 38 2.51 4.69 -5.96
CA PHE A 38 3.46 4.09 -5.05
C PHE A 38 2.86 2.83 -4.45
N LEU A 39 3.53 1.68 -4.58
CA LEU A 39 3.13 0.44 -3.92
C LEU A 39 3.95 0.22 -2.65
N ALA A 40 3.28 0.33 -1.51
CA ALA A 40 3.80 -0.11 -0.23
C ALA A 40 3.38 -1.56 0.04
N HIS A 41 4.33 -2.46 0.21
CA HIS A 41 4.08 -3.86 0.58
C HIS A 41 5.18 -4.36 1.51
N ASP A 42 4.92 -5.44 2.26
CA ASP A 42 5.96 -6.09 3.04
C ASP A 42 6.82 -6.99 2.14
N CYS A 43 8.11 -6.67 2.06
CA CYS A 43 9.11 -7.44 1.31
C CYS A 43 9.94 -8.35 2.26
N ARG A 44 9.63 -8.41 3.57
CA ARG A 44 10.45 -9.11 4.58
C ARG A 44 10.33 -10.64 4.55
N HIS A 45 9.37 -11.21 3.82
CA HIS A 45 9.09 -12.64 3.82
C HIS A 45 9.28 -13.29 2.43
N LEU A 46 10.50 -13.19 1.88
CA LEU A 46 10.92 -13.69 0.56
C LEU A 46 11.01 -15.22 0.42
N THR A 47 10.23 -15.99 1.18
CA THR A 47 10.44 -17.45 1.26
C THR A 47 10.00 -18.22 0.01
N ARG A 48 9.12 -17.64 -0.82
CA ARG A 48 8.66 -18.18 -2.10
C ARG A 48 8.67 -17.10 -3.16
N THR A 49 9.08 -17.47 -4.36
CA THR A 49 9.10 -16.58 -5.52
C THR A 49 8.29 -17.18 -6.67
N HIS A 50 7.71 -16.31 -7.49
CA HIS A 50 7.04 -16.66 -8.74
C HIS A 50 7.72 -15.96 -9.91
N LYS A 51 7.62 -16.58 -11.08
CA LYS A 51 8.14 -16.01 -12.32
C LYS A 51 7.16 -14.99 -12.89
N VAL A 52 7.66 -13.80 -13.16
CA VAL A 52 6.95 -12.72 -13.86
C VAL A 52 7.78 -12.33 -15.08
N VAL A 53 7.14 -11.99 -16.19
CA VAL A 53 7.86 -11.52 -17.38
C VAL A 53 7.89 -10.00 -17.38
N VAL A 54 9.08 -9.41 -17.35
CA VAL A 54 9.26 -7.96 -17.40
C VAL A 54 10.35 -7.66 -18.42
N ASN A 55 10.09 -6.73 -19.34
CA ASN A 55 10.98 -6.46 -20.49
C ASN A 55 11.31 -7.72 -21.29
N ASP A 56 10.35 -8.63 -21.46
CA ASP A 56 10.52 -9.94 -22.11
C ASP A 56 11.54 -10.89 -21.42
N VAL A 57 11.93 -10.58 -20.18
CA VAL A 57 12.82 -11.41 -19.35
C VAL A 57 12.05 -11.98 -18.17
N GLU A 58 12.24 -13.27 -17.88
CA GLU A 58 11.68 -13.90 -16.68
C GLU A 58 12.44 -13.42 -15.42
N MET A 59 11.73 -12.85 -14.47
CA MET A 59 12.25 -12.39 -13.17
C MET A 59 11.54 -13.09 -12.01
N ASN A 60 12.27 -13.31 -10.92
CA ASN A 60 11.74 -13.93 -9.71
C ASN A 60 11.22 -12.86 -8.76
N VAL A 61 9.91 -12.83 -8.56
CA VAL A 61 9.23 -11.86 -7.71
C VAL A 61 8.71 -12.57 -6.46
N PRO A 62 8.80 -11.97 -5.26
CA PRO A 62 8.29 -12.56 -4.03
C PRO A 62 6.79 -12.80 -4.09
N ASP A 63 6.33 -13.87 -3.44
CA ASP A 63 4.91 -14.28 -3.48
C ASP A 63 3.96 -13.17 -3.02
N SER A 64 4.31 -12.46 -1.94
CA SER A 64 3.52 -11.33 -1.43
C SER A 64 3.35 -10.21 -2.47
N LEU A 65 4.40 -9.92 -3.24
CA LEU A 65 4.36 -8.93 -4.30
C LEU A 65 3.59 -9.43 -5.52
N VAL A 66 3.68 -10.73 -5.84
CA VAL A 66 2.89 -11.34 -6.92
C VAL A 66 1.39 -11.24 -6.62
N HIS A 67 0.96 -11.56 -5.40
CA HIS A 67 -0.43 -11.37 -4.97
C HIS A 67 -0.85 -9.89 -5.06
N ALA A 68 -0.01 -8.97 -4.59
CA ALA A 68 -0.26 -7.54 -4.70
C ALA A 68 -0.46 -7.10 -6.15
N LEU A 69 0.46 -7.49 -7.05
CA LEU A 69 0.40 -7.12 -8.47
C LEU A 69 -0.81 -7.72 -9.16
N HIS A 70 -1.17 -8.98 -8.87
CA HIS A 70 -2.41 -9.58 -9.39
C HIS A 70 -3.65 -8.81 -8.93
N ARG A 71 -3.70 -8.42 -7.65
CA ARG A 71 -4.83 -7.68 -7.10
C ARG A 71 -4.94 -6.27 -7.67
N LEU A 72 -3.80 -5.60 -7.86
CA LEU A 72 -3.71 -4.24 -8.35
C LEU A 72 -3.75 -4.16 -9.88
N ARG A 73 -3.55 -5.25 -10.62
CA ARG A 73 -3.65 -5.25 -12.08
C ARG A 73 -5.06 -4.84 -12.52
N ARG A 74 -5.11 -3.89 -13.45
CA ARG A 74 -6.35 -3.48 -14.13
C ARG A 74 -6.59 -4.40 -15.33
N THR A 75 -7.84 -4.58 -15.72
CA THR A 75 -8.20 -5.54 -16.79
C THR A 75 -8.05 -4.96 -18.18
N ASP A 76 -8.03 -3.63 -18.30
CA ASP A 76 -8.21 -2.89 -19.54
C ASP A 76 -7.07 -1.90 -19.83
N VAL A 77 -6.50 -1.29 -18.81
CA VAL A 77 -5.42 -0.29 -18.95
C VAL A 77 -4.16 -0.71 -18.19
N PRO A 78 -2.96 -0.36 -18.69
CA PRO A 78 -1.73 -0.58 -17.95
C PRO A 78 -1.70 0.26 -16.67
N ARG A 79 -0.90 -0.19 -15.70
CA ARG A 79 -0.76 0.46 -14.41
C ARG A 79 0.71 0.75 -14.12
N SER A 80 1.06 2.02 -13.99
CA SER A 80 2.43 2.46 -13.67
C SER A 80 2.64 2.46 -12.16
N LEU A 81 3.53 1.60 -11.68
CA LEU A 81 3.81 1.38 -10.27
C LEU A 81 5.28 1.66 -9.98
N TRP A 82 5.54 2.43 -8.94
CA TRP A 82 6.84 2.38 -8.27
C TRP A 82 6.76 1.39 -7.11
N LEU A 83 7.74 0.49 -7.07
CA LEU A 83 7.94 -0.47 -6.00
C LEU A 83 9.45 -0.67 -5.82
N ASP A 84 9.88 -1.19 -4.68
CA ASP A 84 11.30 -1.34 -4.40
C ASP A 84 11.94 -2.33 -5.41
N ALA A 85 12.96 -1.87 -6.13
CA ALA A 85 13.67 -2.68 -7.14
C ALA A 85 14.28 -3.96 -6.55
N ILE A 86 14.58 -3.95 -5.25
CA ILE A 86 15.02 -5.13 -4.49
C ILE A 86 13.97 -6.25 -4.54
N CYS A 87 12.69 -5.90 -4.60
CA CYS A 87 11.58 -6.84 -4.71
C CYS A 87 11.35 -7.35 -6.14
N ILE A 88 12.03 -6.81 -7.17
CA ILE A 88 11.96 -7.30 -8.57
C ILE A 88 13.14 -8.24 -8.89
N ASP A 89 14.35 -7.87 -8.45
CA ASP A 89 15.57 -8.65 -8.71
C ASP A 89 15.77 -9.80 -7.71
N GLY A 90 15.03 -9.80 -6.59
CA GLY A 90 15.13 -10.84 -5.55
C GLY A 90 16.51 -10.91 -4.87
N SER A 91 17.40 -9.95 -5.15
CA SER A 91 18.70 -9.88 -4.49
C SER A 91 18.48 -9.34 -3.08
N SER A 92 18.83 -10.15 -2.06
CA SER A 92 18.67 -9.87 -0.63
C SER A 92 19.58 -8.74 -0.12
N ARG A 93 19.78 -7.69 -0.91
CA ARG A 93 20.55 -6.52 -0.49
C ARG A 93 19.63 -5.63 0.31
N GLN A 94 20.05 -5.34 1.53
CA GLN A 94 19.39 -4.33 2.36
C GLN A 94 19.31 -3.02 1.57
N PRO A 95 18.16 -2.34 1.53
CA PRO A 95 18.05 -1.04 0.85
C PRO A 95 19.11 -0.11 1.44
N SER A 96 19.87 0.57 0.57
CA SER A 96 20.82 1.56 1.06
C SER A 96 20.06 2.68 1.78
N PRO A 97 20.65 3.33 2.79
CA PRO A 97 20.01 4.48 3.47
C PRO A 97 19.59 5.60 2.49
N GLU A 98 20.29 5.69 1.35
CA GLU A 98 19.95 6.59 0.25
C GLU A 98 18.63 6.20 -0.46
N ILE A 99 18.33 4.91 -0.61
CA ILE A 99 17.04 4.43 -1.14
C ILE A 99 15.91 4.69 -0.14
N GLU A 100 16.13 4.44 1.14
CA GLU A 100 15.14 4.68 2.20
C GLU A 100 14.79 6.17 2.31
N SER A 101 15.78 7.06 2.29
CA SER A 101 15.56 8.51 2.30
C SER A 101 14.89 9.02 1.01
N ARG A 102 15.25 8.46 -0.16
CA ARG A 102 14.58 8.78 -1.44
C ARG A 102 13.14 8.28 -1.50
N SER A 103 12.79 7.24 -0.75
CA SER A 103 11.42 6.70 -0.71
C SER A 103 10.37 7.74 -0.31
N LEU A 104 10.71 8.73 0.54
CA LEU A 104 9.79 9.79 0.95
C LEU A 104 9.46 10.74 -0.20
N VAL A 105 10.47 11.16 -0.94
CA VAL A 105 10.30 12.04 -2.12
C VAL A 105 9.50 11.33 -3.20
N ILE A 106 9.78 10.05 -3.44
CA ILE A 106 9.06 9.23 -4.42
C ILE A 106 7.60 9.06 -4.02
N ARG A 107 7.31 8.75 -2.74
CA ARG A 107 5.94 8.72 -2.19
C ARG A 107 5.22 10.06 -2.40
N TYR A 108 5.92 11.16 -2.14
CA TYR A 108 5.35 12.49 -2.32
C TYR A 108 5.05 12.84 -3.77
N ARG A 109 5.85 12.36 -4.73
CA ARG A 109 5.63 12.60 -6.16
C ARG A 109 4.60 11.67 -6.78
N ALA A 110 4.36 10.49 -6.20
CA ALA A 110 3.36 9.54 -6.70
C ALA A 110 1.94 10.13 -6.72
N ASN A 111 1.12 9.72 -7.68
CA ASN A 111 -0.27 10.13 -7.83
C ASN A 111 -1.17 9.59 -6.73
N ALA A 112 -0.93 8.36 -6.33
CA ALA A 112 -1.67 7.69 -5.28
C ALA A 112 -0.77 6.70 -4.56
N LEU A 113 -1.17 6.37 -3.33
CA LEU A 113 -0.54 5.39 -2.48
C LEU A 113 -1.39 4.12 -2.44
N LEU A 114 -0.79 3.00 -2.83
CA LEU A 114 -1.38 1.67 -2.78
C LEU A 114 -0.70 0.90 -1.66
N VAL A 115 -1.44 0.57 -0.62
CA VAL A 115 -0.90 -0.17 0.53
C VAL A 115 -1.41 -1.59 0.45
N TRP A 116 -0.57 -2.52 0.02
CA TRP A 116 -0.89 -3.93 0.04
C TRP A 116 -0.48 -4.52 1.36
N LEU A 117 -1.46 -4.85 2.20
CA LEU A 117 -1.18 -5.47 3.49
C LEU A 117 -0.88 -6.95 3.30
N GLY A 118 -1.60 -7.66 2.44
CA GLY A 118 -1.43 -9.10 2.28
C GLY A 118 -2.74 -9.81 2.07
N GLU A 119 -2.66 -11.12 1.98
CA GLU A 119 -3.82 -11.98 1.89
C GLU A 119 -4.46 -12.22 3.26
N HIS A 120 -5.77 -12.51 3.24
CA HIS A 120 -6.56 -12.74 4.45
C HIS A 120 -6.00 -13.83 5.38
N TYR A 121 -5.32 -14.85 4.82
CA TYR A 121 -4.71 -15.94 5.59
C TYR A 121 -3.39 -15.54 6.25
N GLU A 122 -2.71 -14.49 5.79
CA GLU A 122 -1.41 -14.03 6.31
C GLU A 122 -1.56 -13.30 7.65
N PHE A 123 -2.74 -12.70 7.90
CA PHE A 123 -3.06 -11.96 9.11
C PHE A 123 -3.75 -12.78 10.21
N GLY A 124 -4.07 -14.03 9.92
CA GLY A 124 -5.03 -14.80 10.69
C GLY A 124 -6.47 -14.39 10.38
N ALA A 125 -7.31 -15.36 10.03
CA ALA A 125 -8.67 -15.13 9.55
C ALA A 125 -9.55 -14.30 10.51
N ALA A 126 -9.31 -14.40 11.83
CA ALA A 126 -10.05 -13.63 12.84
C ALA A 126 -9.72 -12.14 12.79
N THR A 127 -8.43 -11.78 12.72
CA THR A 127 -7.96 -10.39 12.62
C THR A 127 -8.39 -9.77 11.30
N PHE A 128 -8.23 -10.50 10.20
CA PHE A 128 -8.69 -10.07 8.88
C PHE A 128 -10.20 -9.80 8.86
N ARG A 129 -11.02 -10.76 9.29
CA ARG A 129 -12.48 -10.60 9.33
C ARG A 129 -12.89 -9.40 10.18
N ARG A 130 -12.19 -9.17 11.29
CA ARG A 130 -12.47 -8.03 12.16
C ARG A 130 -12.12 -6.71 11.49
N PHE A 131 -10.97 -6.61 10.84
CA PHE A 131 -10.57 -5.43 10.09
C PHE A 131 -11.55 -5.11 8.97
N VAL A 132 -11.91 -6.10 8.14
CA VAL A 132 -12.90 -5.94 7.06
C VAL A 132 -14.26 -5.55 7.61
N ASN A 133 -14.76 -6.24 8.64
CA ASN A 133 -16.03 -5.87 9.27
C ASN A 133 -16.01 -4.45 9.85
N THR A 134 -14.86 -3.99 10.35
CA THR A 134 -14.71 -2.64 10.87
C THR A 134 -14.81 -1.61 9.75
N ILE A 135 -14.07 -1.82 8.65
CA ILE A 135 -14.15 -0.99 7.44
C ILE A 135 -15.60 -0.92 6.96
N LEU A 136 -16.25 -2.08 6.77
CA LEU A 136 -17.64 -2.15 6.31
C LEU A 136 -18.62 -1.48 7.28
N SER A 137 -18.34 -1.52 8.58
CA SER A 137 -19.18 -0.85 9.58
C SER A 137 -19.01 0.67 9.53
N ILE A 138 -17.77 1.17 9.39
CA ILE A 138 -17.49 2.60 9.26
C ILE A 138 -18.09 3.16 7.97
N ASP A 139 -17.97 2.44 6.86
CA ASP A 139 -18.56 2.82 5.57
C ASP A 139 -20.10 2.88 5.65
N LYS A 140 -20.72 1.89 6.30
CA LYS A 140 -22.17 1.89 6.60
C LYS A 140 -22.59 3.03 7.53
N MET A 141 -21.76 3.40 8.52
CA MET A 141 -22.02 4.53 9.42
C MET A 141 -22.01 5.88 8.69
N GLY A 142 -21.35 5.98 7.53
CA GLY A 142 -21.36 7.16 6.66
C GLY A 142 -22.71 7.44 5.95
N LEU A 143 -23.70 6.56 6.11
CA LEU A 143 -25.04 6.69 5.51
C LEU A 143 -26.20 6.59 6.52
N GLY A 144 -25.93 6.55 7.83
CA GLY A 144 -26.97 6.55 8.85
C GLY A 144 -26.42 6.74 10.25
N GLU A 145 -26.88 7.78 10.92
CA GLU A 145 -26.64 8.03 12.34
C GLU A 145 -27.02 6.80 13.18
N PHE A 146 -26.12 6.32 14.03
CA PHE A 146 -26.48 5.38 15.09
C PHE A 146 -26.20 5.99 16.46
N GLN A 147 -27.25 6.00 17.29
CA GLN A 147 -27.15 6.03 18.74
C GLN A 147 -26.34 4.82 19.21
N GLY A 148 -25.04 5.02 19.39
CA GLY A 148 -24.14 4.12 20.10
C GLY A 148 -23.63 4.81 21.36
N ASP A 149 -23.55 4.06 22.45
CA ASP A 149 -23.25 4.50 23.81
C ASP A 149 -22.06 5.48 23.91
N GLU A 150 -22.18 6.50 24.78
CA GLU A 150 -21.35 7.72 24.93
C GLU A 150 -19.84 7.48 25.16
N MET A 151 -19.40 6.22 25.30
CA MET A 151 -17.99 5.85 25.50
C MET A 151 -17.26 5.38 24.23
N THR A 152 -17.94 5.23 23.09
CA THR A 152 -17.36 4.57 21.89
C THR A 152 -16.81 5.56 20.84
N PHE A 153 -17.39 6.75 20.77
CA PHE A 153 -17.05 7.81 19.81
C PHE A 153 -15.76 8.59 20.08
N PRO A 154 -15.31 8.82 21.33
CA PRO A 154 -14.15 9.68 21.59
C PRO A 154 -12.86 9.17 20.93
N ALA A 155 -12.68 7.87 20.74
CA ALA A 155 -11.48 7.29 20.11
C ALA A 155 -11.49 7.36 18.57
N LEU A 156 -12.70 7.35 17.98
CA LEU A 156 -12.91 7.48 16.53
C LEU A 156 -12.87 8.96 16.08
N GLU A 157 -13.40 9.85 16.93
CA GLU A 157 -13.46 11.30 16.72
C GLU A 157 -12.30 12.07 17.36
N ALA A 158 -11.42 11.39 18.12
CA ALA A 158 -10.21 12.01 18.67
C ALA A 158 -9.50 12.77 17.55
N PRO A 159 -9.19 14.07 17.76
CA PRO A 159 -8.41 14.81 16.79
C PRO A 159 -7.16 13.99 16.49
N MET A 160 -6.87 13.83 15.20
CA MET A 160 -5.58 13.33 14.76
C MET A 160 -4.51 14.00 15.61
N PRO A 161 -3.53 13.27 16.19
CA PRO A 161 -2.47 13.91 16.95
C PRO A 161 -1.90 15.03 16.08
N THR A 162 -2.01 16.27 16.54
CA THR A 162 -1.51 17.44 15.81
C THR A 162 -0.04 17.70 16.14
N ASP A 163 0.46 17.06 17.19
CA ASP A 163 1.84 17.14 17.64
C ASP A 163 2.67 16.07 16.91
N ILE A 164 2.85 16.25 15.60
CA ILE A 164 3.65 15.31 14.82
C ILE A 164 4.67 16.05 13.98
N GLU A 165 5.94 15.83 14.32
CA GLU A 165 7.10 16.28 13.56
C GLU A 165 6.91 15.97 12.06
N ASP A 166 7.14 16.98 11.23
CA ASP A 166 7.06 17.17 9.76
C ASP A 166 6.96 15.92 8.82
N GLY A 167 7.45 14.74 9.20
CA GLY A 167 7.38 13.50 8.39
C GLY A 167 5.99 12.83 8.32
N SER A 168 5.12 13.01 9.31
CA SER A 168 3.80 12.36 9.35
C SER A 168 2.74 13.15 8.58
N LEU A 169 2.76 14.48 8.67
CA LEU A 169 1.88 15.35 7.88
C LEU A 169 2.04 15.10 6.37
N GLN A 170 3.27 14.87 5.91
CA GLN A 170 3.55 14.51 4.51
C GLN A 170 2.94 13.15 4.14
N SER A 171 3.01 12.17 5.04
CA SER A 171 2.41 10.83 4.84
C SER A 171 0.88 10.89 4.75
N VAL A 172 0.25 11.73 5.57
CA VAL A 172 -1.20 11.99 5.57
C VAL A 172 -1.62 12.72 4.29
N VAL A 173 -0.86 13.72 3.84
CA VAL A 173 -1.14 14.44 2.59
C VAL A 173 -1.03 13.51 1.38
N VAL A 174 -0.03 12.64 1.34
CA VAL A 174 0.11 11.63 0.28
C VAL A 174 -1.05 10.63 0.29
N ALA A 175 -1.46 10.17 1.46
CA ALA A 175 -2.55 9.20 1.57
C ALA A 175 -3.95 9.81 1.31
N LYS A 176 -4.09 11.13 1.43
CA LYS A 176 -5.30 11.88 1.04
C LYS A 176 -5.41 12.16 -0.47
N LYS A 177 -4.39 11.83 -1.27
CA LYS A 177 -4.49 11.95 -2.74
C LYS A 177 -5.59 11.04 -3.29
N ALA A 178 -6.33 11.53 -4.27
CA ALA A 178 -7.39 10.78 -4.92
C ALA A 178 -6.85 9.47 -5.52
N GLY A 179 -7.48 8.35 -5.21
CA GLY A 179 -7.07 7.01 -5.66
C GLY A 179 -6.13 6.27 -4.72
N SER A 180 -5.66 6.91 -3.64
CA SER A 180 -4.93 6.24 -2.56
C SER A 180 -5.86 5.29 -1.80
N ARG A 181 -5.38 4.08 -1.53
CA ARG A 181 -6.16 3.00 -0.94
C ARG A 181 -5.29 1.99 -0.21
N VAL A 182 -5.87 1.40 0.82
CA VAL A 182 -5.31 0.25 1.53
C VAL A 182 -6.06 -0.98 1.08
N VAL A 183 -5.32 -2.02 0.73
CA VAL A 183 -5.82 -3.25 0.12
C VAL A 183 -5.41 -4.43 0.98
N VAL A 184 -6.39 -5.26 1.34
CA VAL A 184 -6.20 -6.48 2.14
C VAL A 184 -7.05 -7.59 1.53
N GLY A 185 -6.39 -8.59 0.94
CA GLY A 185 -7.03 -9.60 0.11
C GLY A 185 -7.95 -8.93 -0.93
N GLU A 186 -9.24 -9.24 -0.88
CA GLU A 186 -10.25 -8.68 -1.78
C GLU A 186 -10.86 -7.36 -1.31
N THR A 187 -10.58 -6.91 -0.09
CA THR A 187 -11.13 -5.65 0.44
C THR A 187 -10.19 -4.48 0.16
N GLU A 188 -10.75 -3.36 -0.27
CA GLU A 188 -10.04 -2.08 -0.35
C GLU A 188 -10.82 -0.98 0.38
N ALA A 189 -10.09 -0.04 0.97
CA ALA A 189 -10.67 1.13 1.64
C ALA A 189 -9.76 2.34 1.44
N ASP A 190 -10.34 3.54 1.53
CA ASP A 190 -9.56 4.77 1.59
C ASP A 190 -8.74 4.83 2.90
N TYR A 191 -7.80 5.77 2.93
CA TYR A 191 -6.91 5.93 4.05
C TYR A 191 -7.62 6.32 5.35
N GLU A 192 -8.60 7.22 5.30
CA GLU A 192 -9.29 7.71 6.50
C GLU A 192 -10.11 6.60 7.16
N THR A 193 -10.88 5.87 6.35
CA THR A 193 -11.64 4.69 6.77
C THR A 193 -10.71 3.64 7.37
N THR A 194 -9.54 3.43 6.76
CA THR A 194 -8.53 2.51 7.29
C THR A 194 -7.99 2.97 8.64
N ILE A 195 -7.62 4.24 8.81
CA ILE A 195 -7.09 4.74 10.08
C ILE A 195 -8.14 4.65 11.19
N LYS A 196 -9.40 5.00 10.89
CA LYS A 196 -10.52 4.82 11.82
C LYS A 196 -10.67 3.36 12.23
N ALA A 197 -10.61 2.43 11.28
CA ALA A 197 -10.70 1.00 11.55
C ALA A 197 -9.57 0.50 12.46
N LEU A 198 -8.34 0.95 12.21
CA LEU A 198 -7.18 0.56 12.99
C LEU A 198 -7.23 1.11 14.43
N ARG A 199 -7.64 2.37 14.60
CA ARG A 199 -7.83 2.97 15.93
C ARG A 199 -8.89 2.22 16.73
N TRP A 200 -9.98 1.88 16.07
CA TRP A 200 -11.05 1.08 16.68
C TRP A 200 -10.55 -0.30 17.10
N MET A 201 -9.82 -1.02 16.24
CA MET A 201 -9.25 -2.31 16.61
C MET A 201 -8.30 -2.20 17.82
N LYS A 202 -7.46 -1.16 17.85
CA LYS A 202 -6.52 -0.91 18.95
C LYS A 202 -7.22 -0.58 20.27
N SER A 203 -8.32 0.18 20.27
CA SER A 203 -9.06 0.52 21.50
C SER A 203 -9.67 -0.70 22.18
N PHE A 204 -9.94 -1.78 21.43
CA PHE A 204 -10.41 -3.06 21.96
C PHE A 204 -9.29 -4.07 22.24
N GLY A 205 -8.02 -3.64 22.22
CA GLY A 205 -6.86 -4.49 22.53
C GLY A 205 -6.54 -5.53 21.46
N HIS A 206 -7.01 -5.36 20.22
CA HIS A 206 -6.67 -6.28 19.13
C HIS A 206 -5.29 -5.96 18.57
N GLU A 207 -4.59 -7.01 18.17
CA GLU A 207 -3.34 -6.86 17.42
C GLU A 207 -3.60 -6.18 16.08
N VAL A 208 -2.80 -5.15 15.80
CA VAL A 208 -2.78 -4.45 14.53
C VAL A 208 -1.64 -5.04 13.70
N PRO A 209 -1.81 -5.30 12.40
CA PRO A 209 -0.73 -5.74 11.52
C PRO A 209 0.56 -4.95 11.75
N SER A 210 1.69 -5.62 11.98
CA SER A 210 2.99 -4.99 12.25
C SER A 210 3.42 -4.04 11.14
N MET A 211 3.05 -4.36 9.90
CA MET A 211 3.26 -3.52 8.72
C MET A 211 2.56 -2.15 8.83
N LEU A 212 1.47 -2.03 9.59
CA LEU A 212 0.74 -0.79 9.87
C LEU A 212 1.18 -0.14 11.20
N ALA A 213 1.72 -0.92 12.14
CA ALA A 213 2.20 -0.40 13.43
C ALA A 213 3.42 0.52 13.27
N GLY A 214 4.22 0.32 12.22
CA GLY A 214 5.34 1.20 11.85
C GLY A 214 4.95 2.43 11.03
N TRP A 215 3.69 2.55 10.61
CA TRP A 215 3.20 3.74 9.94
C TRP A 215 3.00 4.79 11.03
N LYS A 216 4.01 5.64 11.22
CA LYS A 216 3.80 6.97 11.78
C LYS A 216 2.92 7.75 10.79
N ILE A 217 1.61 7.47 10.86
CA ILE A 217 0.55 8.34 10.39
C ILE A 217 0.75 9.70 11.05
#